data_AF-A0A920UIY6-F1
#
_entry.id   AF-A0A920UIY6-F1
#
_cell.length_a   1.000
_cell.length_b   1.000
_cell.length_c   1.000
_cell.angle_alpha   90.00
_cell.angle_beta   90.00
_cell.angle_gamma   90.00
#
_symmetry.space_group_name_H-M   'P 1'
#
loop_
_entity.id
_entity.type
_entity.pdbx_description
1 polymer ?
#
loop_
_entity_poly.entity_id
_entity_poly.type
_entity_poly.pdbx_seq_one_letter_code
_entity_poly.pdbx_strand_id
1 'polypeptide(L)' 'MSKSLNKQSVEAEELEKSYQLPDIVQQRQHTLKKLSVKLGEKILDVGCGVGFLSHEIPNTNRGFPGKYVELTKIWR' A
#
# COMPACT_ATOMS: atom_id res chain seq x y z
N MET A 1 17.75 -20.80 -14.72
CA MET A 1 17.37 -19.45 -14.25
C MET A 1 15.89 -19.11 -14.47
N SER A 2 15.25 -19.54 -15.57
CA SER A 2 13.85 -19.20 -15.90
C SER A 2 12.77 -19.71 -14.94
N LYS A 3 12.91 -20.92 -14.36
CA LYS A 3 11.91 -21.48 -13.43
C LYS A 3 11.80 -20.74 -12.10
N SER A 4 12.90 -20.17 -11.60
CA SER A 4 12.94 -19.45 -10.32
C SER A 4 12.27 -18.08 -10.42
N LEU A 5 12.47 -17.37 -11.53
CA LEU A 5 11.84 -16.09 -11.81
C LEU A 5 10.32 -16.23 -11.96
N ASN A 6 9.87 -17.31 -12.61
CA ASN A 6 8.44 -17.60 -12.79
C ASN A 6 7.73 -17.91 -11.45
N LYS A 7 8.42 -18.60 -10.53
CA LYS A 7 7.90 -18.84 -9.19
C LYS A 7 7.76 -17.55 -8.37
N GLN A 8 8.77 -16.68 -8.41
CA GLN A 8 8.75 -15.40 -7.70
C GLN A 8 7.66 -14.45 -8.22
N SER A 9 7.39 -14.46 -9.53
CA SER A 9 6.28 -13.65 -10.09
C SER A 9 4.91 -14.15 -9.64
N VAL A 10 4.71 -15.47 -9.54
CA VAL A 10 3.45 -16.04 -9.04
C VAL A 10 3.24 -15.71 -7.56
N GLU A 11 4.27 -15.87 -6.73
CA GLU A 11 4.20 -15.52 -5.30
C GLU A 11 3.89 -14.03 -5.08
N ALA A 12 4.47 -13.14 -5.90
CA ALA A 12 4.16 -11.72 -5.86
C ALA A 12 2.70 -11.42 -6.23
N GLU A 13 2.17 -12.08 -7.26
CA GLU A 13 0.78 -11.91 -7.69
C GLU A 13 -0.22 -12.45 -6.66
N GLU A 14 0.06 -13.60 -6.05
CA GLU A 14 -0.75 -14.15 -4.96
C GLU A 14 -0.72 -13.26 -3.72
N LEU A 15 0.45 -12.71 -3.39
CA LEU A 15 0.59 -11.73 -2.32
C LEU A 15 -0.26 -10.49 -2.60
N GLU A 16 -0.17 -9.91 -3.80
CA GLU A 16 -0.99 -8.75 -4.18
C GLU A 16 -2.49 -9.04 -4.07
N LYS A 17 -2.94 -10.20 -4.58
CA LYS A 17 -4.34 -10.65 -4.47
C LYS A 17 -4.80 -10.79 -3.02
N SER A 18 -3.93 -11.25 -2.12
CA SER A 18 -4.29 -11.38 -0.71
C SER A 18 -4.66 -10.03 -0.08
N TYR A 19 -4.01 -8.93 -0.49
CA TYR A 19 -4.32 -7.57 -0.04
C TYR A 19 -5.57 -6.94 -0.69
N GLN A 20 -6.19 -7.65 -1.65
CA GLN A 20 -7.43 -7.26 -2.31
C GLN A 20 -8.66 -7.99 -1.74
N LEU A 21 -8.49 -8.84 -0.72
CA LEU A 21 -9.61 -9.47 -0.04
C LEU A 21 -10.59 -8.42 0.51
N PRO A 22 -11.92 -8.67 0.43
CA PRO A 22 -12.93 -7.66 0.75
C PRO A 22 -12.76 -7.01 2.13
N ASP A 23 -12.41 -7.78 3.15
CA ASP A 23 -12.25 -7.27 4.51
C ASP A 23 -11.02 -6.36 4.64
N ILE A 24 -9.93 -6.69 3.94
CA ILE A 24 -8.71 -5.87 3.90
C ILE A 24 -8.98 -4.57 3.16
N VAL A 25 -9.72 -4.62 2.04
CA VAL A 25 -10.15 -3.43 1.30
C VAL A 25 -11.05 -2.55 2.17
N GLN A 26 -12.03 -3.13 2.87
CA GLN A 26 -12.91 -2.38 3.77
C GLN A 26 -12.13 -1.72 4.91
N GLN A 27 -11.19 -2.43 5.53
CA GLN A 27 -10.31 -1.88 6.57
C GLN A 27 -9.46 -0.71 6.03
N ARG A 28 -8.91 -0.84 4.82
CA ARG A 28 -8.13 0.22 4.18
C ARG A 28 -8.98 1.47 3.92
N GLN A 29 -10.17 1.30 3.36
CA GLN A 29 -11.10 2.41 3.13
C GLN A 29 -11.54 3.10 4.43
N HIS A 30 -11.77 2.32 5.50
CA HIS A 30 -12.05 2.87 6.83
C HIS A 30 -10.86 3.67 7.38
N THR A 31 -9.65 3.15 7.19
CA THR A 31 -8.40 3.81 7.61
C THR A 31 -8.22 5.14 6.89
N LEU A 32 -8.42 5.18 5.57
CA LEU A 32 -8.36 6.41 4.77
C LEU A 32 -9.33 7.48 5.27
N LYS A 33 -10.58 7.09 5.54
CA LYS A 33 -11.60 8.00 6.09
C LYS A 33 -11.18 8.57 7.45
N LYS A 34 -10.63 7.73 8.33
CA LYS A 34 -10.18 8.16 9.67
C LYS A 34 -8.95 9.05 9.65
N LEU A 35 -8.00 8.80 8.75
CA LEU A 35 -6.78 9.61 8.66
C LEU A 35 -7.08 11.05 8.25
N SER A 36 -8.12 11.28 7.42
CA SER A 36 -8.57 12.63 7.03
C SER A 36 -7.42 13.57 6.65
N VAL A 37 -6.49 13.02 5.86
CA VAL A 37 -5.20 13.64 5.53
C VAL A 37 -5.42 14.97 4.84
N LYS A 38 -4.61 15.97 5.20
CA LYS A 38 -4.67 17.32 4.60
C LYS A 38 -3.53 17.57 3.63
N LEU A 39 -3.80 18.48 2.71
CA LEU A 39 -2.84 18.94 1.72
C LEU A 39 -1.53 19.41 2.38
N GLY A 40 -0.40 18.86 1.93
CA GLY A 40 0.93 19.25 2.39
C GLY A 40 1.43 18.50 3.63
N GLU A 41 0.63 17.62 4.22
CA GLU A 41 1.08 16.73 5.29
C GLU A 41 2.09 15.70 4.75
N LYS A 42 2.98 15.22 5.63
CA LYS A 42 3.95 14.17 5.32
C LYS A 42 3.50 12.89 6.02
N ILE A 43 3.49 11.78 5.29
CA ILE A 43 3.01 10.50 5.79
C ILE A 43 4.11 9.45 5.71
N LEU A 44 4.19 8.67 6.76
CA LEU A 44 5.04 7.49 6.87
C LEU A 44 4.16 6.25 7.02
N ASP A 45 4.19 5.37 6.04
CA ASP A 45 3.46 4.09 6.05
C ASP A 45 4.41 2.96 6.46
N VAL A 46 4.31 2.53 7.72
CA VAL A 46 5.16 1.49 8.30
C VAL A 46 4.48 0.13 8.16
N GLY A 47 5.15 -0.81 7.51
CA GLY A 47 4.55 -2.10 7.19
C GLY A 47 3.59 -2.00 6.01
N CYS A 48 3.92 -1.18 5.01
CA CYS A 48 3.05 -0.87 3.87
C CYS A 48 2.67 -2.08 3.00
N GLY A 49 3.32 -3.24 3.17
CA GLY A 49 3.06 -4.44 2.39
C GLY A 49 3.29 -4.18 0.90
N VAL A 50 2.23 -4.36 0.09
CA VAL A 50 2.24 -4.07 -1.35
C VAL A 50 2.00 -2.59 -1.71
N GLY A 51 1.80 -1.70 -0.71
CA GLY A 51 1.73 -0.25 -0.92
C GLY A 51 0.35 0.33 -1.25
N PHE A 52 -0.74 -0.45 -1.18
CA PHE A 52 -2.08 0.05 -1.56
C PHE A 52 -2.56 1.26 -0.75
N LEU A 53 -2.29 1.31 0.55
CA LEU A 53 -2.71 2.44 1.38
C LEU A 53 -2.03 3.73 0.90
N SER A 54 -0.71 3.70 0.75
CA SER A 54 0.09 4.82 0.25
C SER A 54 -0.27 5.23 -1.18
N HIS A 55 -0.66 4.29 -2.05
CA HIS A 55 -1.18 4.60 -3.39
C HIS A 55 -2.55 5.29 -3.37
N GLU A 56 -3.44 4.92 -2.44
CA GLU A 56 -4.81 5.44 -2.39
C GLU A 56 -4.91 6.84 -1.74
N ILE A 57 -4.02 7.19 -0.79
CA ILE A 57 -4.14 8.49 -0.09
C ILE A 57 -4.01 9.70 -1.03
N PRO A 58 -3.03 9.78 -1.97
CA PRO A 58 -2.95 10.90 -2.92
C PRO A 58 -4.22 11.07 -3.77
N ASN A 59 -4.89 9.95 -4.11
CA ASN A 59 -6.10 9.97 -4.92
C ASN A 59 -7.33 10.52 -4.17
N THR A 60 -7.33 10.47 -2.83
CA THR A 60 -8.38 11.08 -2.02
C THR A 60 -8.30 12.61 -1.94
N ASN A 61 -7.11 13.17 -2.17
CA ASN A 61 -6.85 14.61 -2.07
C ASN A 61 -6.24 15.14 -3.37
N ARG A 62 -7.08 15.49 -4.35
CA ARG A 62 -6.63 16.07 -5.63
C ARG A 62 -5.79 17.32 -5.36
N GLY A 63 -4.47 17.19 -5.52
CA GLY A 63 -3.50 18.28 -5.41
C GLY A 63 -2.34 18.08 -4.42
N PHE A 64 -2.18 16.91 -3.80
CA PHE A 64 -1.22 16.68 -2.71
C PHE A 64 0.25 17.07 -3.03
N PRO A 65 0.80 18.15 -2.44
CA PRO A 65 2.23 18.49 -2.52
C PRO A 65 3.05 17.83 -1.39
N GLY A 66 2.41 16.97 -0.59
CA GLY A 66 3.05 16.28 0.54
C GLY A 66 3.95 15.14 0.08
N LYS A 67 4.84 14.69 0.99
CA LYS A 67 5.77 13.58 0.72
C LYS A 67 5.26 12.30 1.39
N TYR A 68 5.25 11.20 0.65
CA TYR A 68 5.04 9.84 1.16
C TYR A 68 6.37 9.13 1.31
N VAL A 69 6.53 8.44 2.43
CA VAL A 69 7.62 7.51 2.65
C VAL A 69 7.01 6.18 3.05
N GLU A 70 7.38 5.13 2.31
CA GLU A 70 6.99 3.77 2.59
C GLU A 70 8.15 3.04 3.26
N LEU A 71 7.89 2.41 4.40
CA LEU A 71 8.85 1.54 5.06
C LEU A 71 8.28 0.13 5.13
N THR A 72 8.75 -0.74 4.23
CA THR A 72 8.50 -2.16 4.35
C THR A 72 9.52 -2.80 5.30
N LYS A 73 9.07 -3.66 6.22
CA LYS A 73 9.98 -4.50 7.00
C LYS A 73 10.53 -5.58 6.07
N ILE A 74 11.82 -5.53 5.79
CA ILE A 74 12.58 -6.68 5.31
C ILE A 74 12.69 -7.63 6.51
N TRP A 75 11.70 -8.51 6.71
CA TRP A 75 11.86 -9.62 7.64
C TRP A 75 12.92 -10.55 7.06
N ARG A 76 14.05 -10.65 7.77
CA ARG A 76 15.10 -11.65 7.54
C ARG A 76 14.65 -13.01 8.06
#